data_AF-A0A967B6R3-F1
#
_entry.id   AF-A0A967B6R3-F1
#
_cell.length_a   1.000
_cell.length_b   1.000
_cell.length_c   1.000
_cell.angle_alpha   90.00
_cell.angle_beta   90.00
_cell.angle_gamma   90.00
#
_symmetry.space_group_name_H-M   'P 1'
#
loop_
_entity.id
_entity.type
_entity.pdbx_description
1 polymer ?
#
loop_
_entity_poly.entity_id
_entity_poly.type
_entity_poly.pdbx_seq_one_letter_code
_entity_poly.pdbx_strand_id
1 'polypeptide(L)'
;MTGGRWLRDLRFSLALLGPLGGMRSIPVVPEQTVRDLWPGDAAKGERLVQGTASHDGEVRRLHAGHWSEPDWPEDFRDWLQGFEWLRDLRELGSDSARARARVLVASWIQQPIADTPLQNPAITGARIASWLSHYDFFAASADEPYRRALMHRVVLEARTLMALLPTDRHDWTVLQALKGLLAAAIAIPGQTGFLSRYMKLIDPELERQILPDGCHASRSPGAQLRVLRELAEMRLMLQSTRIPMPTSLASALDRMAPVLRAFRHGDGRLALFNGTCFHSPALIDLVIARAMPRGHVLARSMKDGRFGRAASGNTVLLVDGGSPAADYPDLAHAGFLSMELSSGRSQIVVNCGSSPKKGWHEALRDAPAHSVLSIPAFPPMTWRNDGQIETCPKVNYRHTMSDTDHLIELESDCYRPAGVETYHRRLFLAREGADLRGEDRLDCKGDTPEFVLRFHLHPLIRVELEETDILLHTHDEVWRFRSDGYSSIEESMYFGGPTPVATQQIVVRPAEIEPEQPAYEAPSSAEEATAEQTYVEDVSVQEEEIDSSPAESVSSDSKEPIASAPPSDEETHVEEPLSTEAEVREPELPPPPRLASAIRWAFTRLDE
;
A
#
# COMPACT_ATOMS: atom_id res chain seq x y z
N MET A 1 -29.50 -3.79 10.00
CA MET A 1 -28.95 -2.55 9.40
C MET A 1 -29.93 -1.78 8.48
N THR A 2 -31.15 -2.25 8.24
CA THR A 2 -32.08 -1.66 7.24
C THR A 2 -32.67 -0.29 7.60
N GLY A 3 -32.98 -0.03 8.88
CA GLY A 3 -33.66 1.21 9.29
C GLY A 3 -32.83 2.50 9.10
N GLY A 4 -31.50 2.41 9.17
CA GLY A 4 -30.62 3.58 8.97
C GLY A 4 -30.63 4.10 7.54
N ARG A 5 -30.62 3.19 6.55
CA ARG A 5 -30.61 3.55 5.13
C ARG A 5 -31.91 4.23 4.71
N TRP A 6 -33.06 3.68 5.11
CA TRP A 6 -34.36 4.30 4.85
C TRP A 6 -34.49 5.74 5.41
N LEU A 7 -33.99 5.98 6.62
CA LEU A 7 -33.96 7.33 7.20
C LEU A 7 -33.01 8.29 6.47
N ARG A 8 -31.89 7.78 5.93
CA ARG A 8 -30.95 8.56 5.10
C ARG A 8 -31.58 8.90 3.75
N ASP A 9 -32.20 7.94 3.07
CA ASP A 9 -32.86 8.10 1.77
C ASP A 9 -34.05 9.08 1.87
N LEU A 10 -34.81 9.03 2.97
CA LEU A 10 -35.87 9.99 3.28
C LEU A 10 -35.32 11.40 3.51
N ARG A 11 -34.24 11.55 4.29
CA ARG A 11 -33.59 12.85 4.53
C ARG A 11 -33.00 13.45 3.26
N PHE A 12 -32.38 12.63 2.41
CA PHE A 12 -31.89 13.01 1.10
C PHE A 12 -33.04 13.53 0.22
N SER A 13 -34.13 12.76 0.12
CA SER A 13 -35.32 13.16 -0.63
C SER A 13 -35.92 14.49 -0.13
N LEU A 14 -36.00 14.69 1.19
CA LEU A 14 -36.46 15.93 1.81
C LEU A 14 -35.48 17.11 1.60
N ALA A 15 -34.17 16.86 1.49
CA ALA A 15 -33.18 17.90 1.21
C ALA A 15 -33.39 18.51 -0.20
N LEU A 16 -33.72 17.67 -1.18
CA LEU A 16 -33.98 18.03 -2.58
C LEU A 16 -35.27 18.85 -2.79
N LEU A 17 -36.28 18.68 -1.92
CA LEU A 17 -37.56 19.40 -2.02
C LEU A 17 -37.49 20.90 -1.64
N GLY A 18 -36.31 21.41 -1.31
CA GLY A 18 -36.09 22.81 -0.95
C GLY A 18 -36.59 23.18 0.46
N PRO A 19 -36.42 24.45 0.89
CA PRO A 19 -36.89 24.91 2.19
C PRO A 19 -38.42 25.13 2.20
N LEU A 20 -39.09 24.69 3.27
CA LEU A 20 -40.52 24.93 3.53
C LEU A 20 -40.90 26.42 3.73
N GLY A 21 -39.94 27.35 3.62
CA GLY A 21 -40.14 28.81 3.61
C GLY A 21 -39.85 29.49 2.25
N GLY A 22 -39.55 28.72 1.20
CA GLY A 22 -39.24 29.24 -0.14
C GLY A 22 -37.82 29.78 -0.32
N MET A 23 -37.40 29.95 -1.58
CA MET A 23 -36.03 30.33 -1.98
C MET A 23 -35.65 31.81 -1.72
N ARG A 24 -36.41 32.55 -0.90
CA ARG A 24 -36.26 34.01 -0.76
C ARG A 24 -35.08 34.48 0.12
N SER A 25 -34.33 33.58 0.76
CA SER A 25 -33.20 33.92 1.64
C SER A 25 -31.82 33.45 1.13
N ILE A 26 -31.70 33.09 -0.15
CA ILE A 26 -30.41 32.71 -0.74
C ILE A 26 -29.71 33.99 -1.25
N PRO A 27 -28.51 34.34 -0.76
CA PRO A 27 -27.80 35.52 -1.25
C PRO A 27 -27.28 35.26 -2.67
N VAL A 28 -27.25 36.31 -3.50
CA VAL A 28 -26.77 36.22 -4.90
C VAL A 28 -25.25 36.07 -4.97
N VAL A 29 -24.53 36.46 -3.93
CA VAL A 29 -23.07 36.34 -3.78
C VAL A 29 -22.75 35.74 -2.40
N PRO A 30 -21.59 35.09 -2.20
CA PRO A 30 -21.12 34.73 -0.85
C PRO A 30 -21.05 35.96 0.04
N GLU A 31 -21.60 35.88 1.26
CA GLU A 31 -21.53 36.96 2.24
C GLU A 31 -20.10 37.10 2.82
N GLN A 32 -19.32 36.02 2.79
CA GLN A 32 -17.91 35.99 3.19
C GLN A 32 -17.10 35.18 2.17
N THR A 33 -15.90 35.64 1.84
CA THR A 33 -15.00 34.97 0.89
C THR A 33 -14.33 33.76 1.54
N VAL A 34 -14.47 32.59 0.94
CA VAL A 34 -13.63 31.42 1.22
C VAL A 34 -12.35 31.54 0.38
N ARG A 35 -11.21 31.03 0.86
CA ARG A 35 -9.93 31.08 0.11
C ARG A 35 -9.28 29.70 0.06
N ASP A 36 -8.81 29.31 -1.12
CA ASP A 36 -7.93 28.16 -1.30
C ASP A 36 -6.49 28.54 -0.90
N LEU A 37 -5.78 27.62 -0.26
CA LEU A 37 -4.43 27.86 0.27
C LEU A 37 -3.33 27.49 -0.71
N TRP A 38 -3.64 26.71 -1.74
CA TRP A 38 -2.68 25.89 -2.46
C TRP A 38 -2.42 26.40 -3.87
N PRO A 39 -1.22 26.19 -4.44
CA PRO A 39 -0.98 26.48 -5.85
C PRO A 39 -1.80 25.56 -6.75
N GLY A 40 -2.10 26.02 -7.95
CA GLY A 40 -2.51 25.17 -9.06
C GLY A 40 -1.34 24.84 -10.01
N ASP A 41 -1.68 24.22 -11.13
CA ASP A 41 -0.78 23.91 -12.24
C ASP A 41 -1.27 24.64 -13.50
N ALA A 42 -0.56 25.71 -13.89
CA ALA A 42 -0.93 26.52 -15.05
C ALA A 42 -0.92 25.73 -16.38
N ALA A 43 -0.12 24.65 -16.50
CA ALA A 43 -0.11 23.80 -17.70
C ALA A 43 -1.33 22.89 -17.76
N LYS A 44 -1.90 22.46 -16.61
CA LYS A 44 -3.23 21.83 -16.56
C LYS A 44 -4.33 22.84 -16.84
N GLY A 45 -4.20 24.07 -16.34
CA GLY A 45 -5.09 25.19 -16.67
C GLY A 45 -5.19 25.43 -18.18
N GLU A 46 -4.06 25.42 -18.88
CA GLU A 46 -3.99 25.65 -20.33
C GLU A 46 -4.66 24.51 -21.10
N ARG A 47 -4.43 23.25 -20.71
CA ARG A 47 -5.14 22.08 -21.27
C ARG A 47 -6.66 22.22 -21.13
N LEU A 48 -7.14 22.68 -19.96
CA LEU A 48 -8.56 22.91 -19.69
C LEU A 48 -9.16 24.00 -20.58
N VAL A 49 -8.43 25.09 -20.84
CA VAL A 49 -8.80 26.13 -21.83
C VAL A 49 -8.92 25.53 -23.23
N GLN A 50 -7.98 24.68 -23.63
CA GLN A 50 -7.97 23.97 -24.92
C GLN A 50 -9.02 22.85 -25.03
N GLY A 51 -9.83 22.63 -23.99
CA GLY A 51 -10.91 21.64 -24.00
C GLY A 51 -10.47 20.21 -23.66
N THR A 52 -9.34 20.04 -22.97
CA THR A 52 -8.85 18.74 -22.50
C THR A 52 -8.59 18.77 -21.00
N ALA A 53 -8.71 17.63 -20.34
CA ALA A 53 -8.44 17.49 -18.92
C ALA A 53 -7.51 16.30 -18.69
N SER A 54 -6.65 16.38 -17.68
CA SER A 54 -5.70 15.31 -17.36
C SER A 54 -5.55 15.10 -15.86
N HIS A 55 -5.64 13.84 -15.46
CA HIS A 55 -5.54 13.37 -14.08
C HIS A 55 -4.95 11.95 -14.10
N ASP A 56 -3.96 11.68 -13.25
CA ASP A 56 -3.28 10.40 -13.08
C ASP A 56 -2.89 9.69 -14.38
N GLY A 57 -2.34 10.47 -15.32
CA GLY A 57 -1.88 10.01 -16.63
C GLY A 57 -2.99 9.80 -17.67
N GLU A 58 -4.26 9.83 -17.27
CA GLU A 58 -5.36 9.90 -18.22
C GLU A 58 -5.45 11.29 -18.85
N VAL A 59 -5.84 11.33 -20.12
CA VAL A 59 -6.25 12.56 -20.81
C VAL A 59 -7.61 12.31 -21.45
N ARG A 60 -8.56 13.21 -21.26
CA ARG A 60 -9.89 13.17 -21.90
C ARG A 60 -10.24 14.52 -22.49
N ARG A 61 -11.01 14.50 -23.59
CA ARG A 61 -11.55 15.70 -24.23
C ARG A 61 -12.88 16.05 -23.56
N LEU A 62 -13.01 17.29 -23.09
CA LEU A 62 -14.20 17.79 -22.41
C LEU A 62 -15.19 18.38 -23.43
N HIS A 63 -16.37 17.76 -23.55
CA HIS A 63 -17.49 18.24 -24.35
C HIS A 63 -18.52 18.92 -23.43
N ALA A 64 -19.22 19.94 -23.93
CA ALA A 64 -20.21 20.66 -23.12
C ALA A 64 -21.37 19.73 -22.74
N GLY A 65 -21.69 19.66 -21.44
CA GLY A 65 -22.71 18.76 -20.89
C GLY A 65 -22.23 17.33 -20.58
N HIS A 66 -21.03 16.93 -21.02
CA HIS A 66 -20.50 15.58 -20.79
C HIS A 66 -19.55 15.57 -19.57
N TRP A 67 -20.08 15.15 -18.42
CA TRP A 67 -19.40 15.22 -17.11
C TRP A 67 -19.06 13.87 -16.49
N SER A 68 -19.57 12.78 -17.06
CA SER A 68 -19.28 11.40 -16.69
C SER A 68 -19.66 10.53 -17.87
N GLU A 69 -18.73 9.72 -18.36
CA GLU A 69 -19.00 8.68 -19.36
C GLU A 69 -18.68 7.30 -18.76
N PRO A 70 -19.44 6.23 -19.06
CA PRO A 70 -19.21 4.91 -18.49
C PRO A 70 -17.84 4.28 -18.82
N ASP A 71 -17.18 4.73 -19.89
CA ASP A 71 -15.85 4.28 -20.31
C ASP A 71 -14.70 5.04 -19.62
N TRP A 72 -15.00 6.10 -18.85
CA TRP A 72 -13.98 6.87 -18.13
C TRP A 72 -13.66 6.21 -16.78
N PRO A 73 -12.35 6.10 -16.41
CA PRO A 73 -11.94 5.65 -15.09
C PRO A 73 -12.66 6.41 -13.97
N GLU A 74 -13.01 5.69 -12.90
CA GLU A 74 -13.79 6.23 -11.79
C GLU A 74 -13.08 7.40 -11.11
N ASP A 75 -11.78 7.28 -10.82
CA ASP A 75 -10.96 8.37 -10.25
C ASP A 75 -10.98 9.64 -11.12
N PHE A 76 -10.96 9.48 -12.45
CA PHE A 76 -11.01 10.60 -13.38
C PHE A 76 -12.38 11.30 -13.34
N ARG A 77 -13.47 10.53 -13.26
CA ARG A 77 -14.83 11.06 -13.12
C ARG A 77 -14.99 11.80 -11.80
N ASP A 78 -14.54 11.20 -10.70
CA ASP A 78 -14.65 11.76 -9.36
C ASP A 78 -13.82 13.06 -9.20
N TRP A 79 -12.58 13.08 -9.71
CA TRP A 79 -11.74 14.28 -9.77
C TRP A 79 -12.40 15.40 -10.59
N LEU A 80 -12.93 15.08 -11.78
CA LEU A 80 -13.58 16.07 -12.64
C LEU A 80 -14.81 16.67 -11.94
N GLN A 81 -15.62 15.83 -11.30
CA GLN A 81 -16.83 16.20 -10.56
C GLN A 81 -16.54 16.95 -9.25
N GLY A 82 -15.32 16.86 -8.71
CA GLY A 82 -14.87 17.54 -7.49
C GLY A 82 -14.42 19.00 -7.69
N PHE A 83 -14.24 19.47 -8.92
CA PHE A 83 -13.84 20.85 -9.28
C PHE A 83 -12.52 21.37 -8.66
N GLU A 84 -11.70 20.55 -8.00
CA GLU A 84 -10.42 21.02 -7.42
C GLU A 84 -9.51 21.67 -8.46
N TRP A 85 -9.61 21.23 -9.73
CA TRP A 85 -8.92 21.77 -10.91
C TRP A 85 -9.26 23.25 -11.24
N LEU A 86 -10.24 23.87 -10.59
CA LEU A 86 -10.43 25.33 -10.67
C LEU A 86 -9.19 26.11 -10.21
N ARG A 87 -8.37 25.52 -9.33
CA ARG A 87 -7.06 26.07 -8.94
C ARG A 87 -6.10 26.22 -10.11
N ASP A 88 -6.15 25.29 -11.07
CA ASP A 88 -5.23 25.22 -12.21
C ASP A 88 -5.56 26.34 -13.22
N LEU A 89 -6.87 26.58 -13.45
CA LEU A 89 -7.34 27.73 -14.21
C LEU A 89 -7.05 29.06 -13.51
N ARG A 90 -7.18 29.12 -12.18
CA ARG A 90 -6.82 30.30 -11.38
C ARG A 90 -5.33 30.61 -11.47
N GLU A 91 -4.48 29.58 -11.43
CA GLU A 91 -3.01 29.70 -11.56
C GLU A 91 -2.60 30.22 -12.94
N LEU A 92 -3.27 29.77 -14.00
CA LEU A 92 -3.09 30.31 -15.35
C LEU A 92 -3.54 31.78 -15.46
N GLY A 93 -4.60 32.17 -14.73
CA GLY A 93 -4.98 33.56 -14.49
C GLY A 93 -5.52 34.36 -15.68
N SER A 94 -5.45 33.84 -16.90
CA SER A 94 -5.86 34.51 -18.13
C SER A 94 -7.38 34.72 -18.24
N ASP A 95 -7.81 35.67 -19.09
CA ASP A 95 -9.23 35.89 -19.36
C ASP A 95 -9.89 34.67 -20.05
N SER A 96 -9.13 33.91 -20.85
CA SER A 96 -9.60 32.64 -21.40
C SER A 96 -9.77 31.56 -20.32
N ALA A 97 -8.88 31.49 -19.33
CA ALA A 97 -9.04 30.61 -18.18
C ALA A 97 -10.26 30.98 -17.32
N ARG A 98 -10.47 32.29 -17.06
CA ARG A 98 -11.67 32.80 -16.37
C ARG A 98 -12.95 32.45 -17.13
N ALA A 99 -12.98 32.69 -18.44
CA ALA A 99 -14.13 32.37 -19.29
C ALA A 99 -14.40 30.86 -19.32
N ARG A 100 -13.35 30.03 -19.43
CA ARG A 100 -13.45 28.57 -19.42
C ARG A 100 -14.01 28.04 -18.09
N ALA A 101 -13.50 28.52 -16.96
CA ALA A 101 -14.02 28.18 -15.64
C ALA A 101 -15.52 28.50 -15.53
N ARG A 102 -15.92 29.70 -15.98
CA ARG A 102 -17.33 30.12 -15.97
C ARG A 102 -18.22 29.23 -16.82
N VAL A 103 -17.81 28.89 -18.05
CA VAL A 103 -18.54 28.01 -18.98
C VAL A 103 -18.66 26.59 -18.43
N LEU A 104 -17.57 26.05 -17.88
CA LEU A 104 -17.56 24.72 -17.27
C LEU A 104 -18.50 24.66 -16.05
N VAL A 105 -18.39 25.59 -15.11
CA VAL A 105 -19.33 25.64 -13.97
C VAL A 105 -20.77 25.88 -14.45
N ALA A 106 -21.02 26.73 -15.46
CA ALA A 106 -22.36 26.95 -16.03
C ALA A 106 -22.98 25.64 -16.56
N SER A 107 -22.23 24.90 -17.37
CA SER A 107 -22.68 23.64 -17.95
C SER A 107 -22.94 22.59 -16.88
N TRP A 108 -22.16 22.58 -15.79
CA TRP A 108 -22.35 21.63 -14.71
C TRP A 108 -23.62 21.92 -13.88
N ILE A 109 -23.84 23.18 -13.47
CA ILE A 109 -24.99 23.55 -12.62
C ILE A 109 -26.34 23.43 -13.34
N GLN A 110 -26.33 23.38 -14.67
CA GLN A 110 -27.49 23.14 -15.53
C GLN A 110 -27.89 21.66 -15.65
N GLN A 111 -27.06 20.71 -15.19
CA GLN A 111 -27.40 19.29 -15.24
C GLN A 111 -28.61 18.95 -14.38
N PRO A 112 -29.47 18.01 -14.81
CA PRO A 112 -30.49 17.42 -13.96
C PRO A 112 -29.86 16.86 -12.68
N ILE A 113 -30.55 17.02 -11.55
CA ILE A 113 -30.03 16.59 -10.24
C ILE A 113 -29.74 15.07 -10.22
N ALA A 114 -30.56 14.28 -10.90
CA ALA A 114 -30.41 12.83 -11.00
C ALA A 114 -29.09 12.38 -11.64
N ASP A 115 -28.51 13.21 -12.53
CA ASP A 115 -27.30 12.91 -13.29
C ASP A 115 -26.02 13.40 -12.58
N THR A 116 -26.17 14.00 -11.38
CA THR A 116 -25.05 14.56 -10.60
C THR A 116 -24.72 13.68 -9.38
N PRO A 117 -23.43 13.50 -9.01
CA PRO A 117 -23.00 12.54 -7.97
C PRO A 117 -23.25 13.03 -6.53
N LEU A 118 -24.43 13.59 -6.25
CA LEU A 118 -24.79 14.14 -4.93
C LEU A 118 -24.82 13.09 -3.82
N GLN A 119 -24.92 11.81 -4.17
CA GLN A 119 -24.87 10.71 -3.19
C GLN A 119 -23.47 10.50 -2.61
N ASN A 120 -22.41 10.95 -3.29
CA ASN A 120 -21.03 10.95 -2.78
C ASN A 120 -20.76 12.27 -2.01
N PRO A 121 -20.65 12.24 -0.67
CA PRO A 121 -20.49 13.46 0.13
C PRO A 121 -19.11 14.11 -0.03
N ALA A 122 -18.07 13.31 -0.33
CA ALA A 122 -16.71 13.81 -0.50
C ALA A 122 -16.57 14.68 -1.76
N ILE A 123 -16.97 14.15 -2.92
CA ILE A 123 -16.98 14.89 -4.19
C ILE A 123 -17.84 16.15 -4.06
N THR A 124 -18.99 16.04 -3.42
CA THR A 124 -19.92 17.16 -3.21
C THR A 124 -19.31 18.23 -2.29
N GLY A 125 -18.62 17.83 -1.22
CA GLY A 125 -17.89 18.76 -0.35
C GLY A 125 -16.73 19.44 -1.05
N ALA A 126 -15.91 18.68 -1.79
CA ALA A 126 -14.80 19.19 -2.59
C ALA A 126 -15.27 20.20 -3.65
N ARG A 127 -16.39 19.92 -4.34
CA ARG A 127 -17.00 20.81 -5.34
C ARG A 127 -17.50 22.12 -4.73
N ILE A 128 -18.25 22.05 -3.63
CA ILE A 128 -18.72 23.24 -2.89
C ILE A 128 -17.54 24.09 -2.42
N ALA A 129 -16.54 23.46 -1.79
CA ALA A 129 -15.34 24.15 -1.34
C ALA A 129 -14.59 24.80 -2.52
N SER A 130 -14.45 24.09 -3.65
CA SER A 130 -13.76 24.58 -4.85
C SER A 130 -14.48 25.78 -5.49
N TRP A 131 -15.80 25.71 -5.67
CA TRP A 131 -16.58 26.84 -6.21
C TRP A 131 -16.51 28.08 -5.32
N LEU A 132 -16.64 27.93 -4.00
CA LEU A 132 -16.64 29.06 -3.07
C LEU A 132 -15.24 29.66 -2.89
N SER A 133 -14.20 28.84 -2.84
CA SER A 133 -12.80 29.28 -2.73
C SER A 133 -12.24 29.95 -4.00
N HIS A 134 -12.87 29.70 -5.15
CA HIS A 134 -12.50 30.29 -6.44
C HIS A 134 -13.54 31.31 -6.95
N TYR A 135 -14.53 31.69 -6.13
CA TYR A 135 -15.64 32.54 -6.53
C TYR A 135 -15.19 33.87 -7.14
N ASP A 136 -14.22 34.55 -6.51
CA ASP A 136 -13.69 35.83 -6.98
C ASP A 136 -13.00 35.73 -8.36
N PHE A 137 -12.42 34.56 -8.67
CA PHE A 137 -11.74 34.33 -9.94
C PHE A 137 -12.72 34.26 -11.12
N PHE A 138 -13.80 33.47 -11.03
CA PHE A 138 -14.70 33.19 -12.17
C PHE A 138 -16.11 33.79 -12.05
N ALA A 139 -16.66 33.90 -10.84
CA ALA A 139 -18.08 34.21 -10.61
C ALA A 139 -18.35 35.68 -10.25
N ALA A 140 -17.48 36.34 -9.50
CA ALA A 140 -17.73 37.72 -9.04
C ALA A 140 -18.02 38.69 -10.21
N SER A 141 -17.25 38.58 -11.30
CA SER A 141 -17.40 39.37 -12.54
C SER A 141 -18.45 38.83 -13.53
N ALA A 142 -19.23 37.80 -13.19
CA ALA A 142 -20.31 37.31 -14.03
C ALA A 142 -21.56 38.20 -13.95
N ASP A 143 -22.61 37.85 -14.70
CA ASP A 143 -23.91 38.51 -14.56
C ASP A 143 -24.68 38.04 -13.31
N GLU A 144 -25.76 38.73 -12.97
CA GLU A 144 -26.57 38.38 -11.80
C GLU A 144 -27.29 37.01 -11.94
N PRO A 145 -27.89 36.65 -13.10
CA PRO A 145 -28.47 35.32 -13.31
C PRO A 145 -27.50 34.18 -13.03
N TYR A 146 -26.25 34.28 -13.51
CA TYR A 146 -25.21 33.28 -13.27
C TYR A 146 -24.88 33.14 -11.78
N ARG A 147 -24.60 34.26 -11.10
CA ARG A 147 -24.25 34.25 -9.67
C ARG A 147 -25.38 33.68 -8.83
N ARG A 148 -26.64 34.04 -9.15
CA ARG A 148 -27.84 33.50 -8.50
C ARG A 148 -27.98 31.99 -8.72
N ALA A 149 -27.81 31.50 -9.96
CA ALA A 149 -27.90 30.08 -10.28
C ALA A 149 -26.83 29.26 -9.53
N LEU A 150 -25.59 29.75 -9.48
CA LEU A 150 -24.50 29.14 -8.73
C LEU A 150 -24.82 29.07 -7.22
N MET A 151 -25.23 30.17 -6.59
CA MET A 151 -25.53 30.19 -5.16
C MET A 151 -26.75 29.32 -4.79
N HIS A 152 -27.77 29.26 -5.63
CA HIS A 152 -28.87 28.30 -5.48
C HIS A 152 -28.38 26.85 -5.52
N ARG A 153 -27.48 26.51 -6.45
CA ARG A 153 -26.91 25.15 -6.55
C ARG A 153 -26.04 24.81 -5.34
N VAL A 154 -25.20 25.75 -4.87
CA VAL A 154 -24.43 25.61 -3.62
C VAL A 154 -25.34 25.29 -2.43
N VAL A 155 -26.45 26.03 -2.24
CA VAL A 155 -27.39 25.78 -1.14
C VAL A 155 -28.06 24.40 -1.25
N LEU A 156 -28.47 24.00 -2.46
CA LEU A 156 -29.07 22.68 -2.68
C LEU A 156 -28.10 21.56 -2.29
N GLU A 157 -26.86 21.65 -2.74
CA GLU A 157 -25.86 20.62 -2.48
C GLU A 157 -25.39 20.61 -1.03
N ALA A 158 -25.23 21.78 -0.41
CA ALA A 158 -24.90 21.87 1.02
C ALA A 158 -26.01 21.24 1.90
N ARG A 159 -27.29 21.38 1.53
CA ARG A 159 -28.41 20.71 2.21
C ARG A 159 -28.36 19.19 2.03
N THR A 160 -28.09 18.71 0.82
CA THR A 160 -27.96 17.28 0.52
C THR A 160 -26.76 16.67 1.27
N LEU A 161 -25.62 17.34 1.24
CA LEU A 161 -24.40 17.00 1.98
C LEU A 161 -24.66 16.92 3.50
N MET A 162 -25.32 17.94 4.06
CA MET A 162 -25.72 17.99 5.48
C MET A 162 -26.64 16.82 5.89
N ALA A 163 -27.49 16.36 4.96
CA ALA A 163 -28.43 15.25 5.17
C ALA A 163 -27.78 13.86 5.06
N LEU A 164 -26.74 13.72 4.23
CA LEU A 164 -25.99 12.47 4.02
C LEU A 164 -24.91 12.22 5.07
N LEU A 165 -24.35 13.26 5.68
CA LEU A 165 -23.37 13.14 6.76
C LEU A 165 -24.05 12.71 8.08
N PRO A 166 -23.39 11.94 8.98
CA PRO A 166 -22.09 11.29 8.76
C PRO A 166 -22.20 10.10 7.79
N THR A 167 -21.09 9.79 7.14
CA THR A 167 -20.94 8.62 6.25
C THR A 167 -20.66 7.34 7.03
N ASP A 168 -20.90 6.19 6.38
CA ASP A 168 -20.54 4.87 6.92
C ASP A 168 -19.05 4.54 6.69
N ARG A 169 -18.43 5.14 5.66
CA ARG A 169 -16.96 5.17 5.47
C ARG A 169 -16.38 6.31 6.29
N HIS A 170 -15.24 6.05 6.95
CA HIS A 170 -14.52 6.98 7.82
C HIS A 170 -13.07 7.22 7.36
N ASP A 171 -12.85 7.30 6.05
CA ASP A 171 -11.57 7.67 5.48
C ASP A 171 -11.40 9.21 5.41
N TRP A 172 -10.22 9.64 4.98
CA TRP A 172 -9.85 11.07 4.88
C TRP A 172 -10.84 11.92 4.05
N THR A 173 -11.65 11.30 3.16
CA THR A 173 -12.60 12.02 2.31
C THR A 173 -13.80 12.58 3.08
N VAL A 174 -14.08 12.06 4.29
CA VAL A 174 -15.10 12.63 5.20
C VAL A 174 -14.72 14.05 5.62
N LEU A 175 -13.42 14.35 5.72
CA LEU A 175 -12.94 15.70 6.03
C LEU A 175 -13.12 16.66 4.84
N GLN A 176 -13.03 16.18 3.58
CA GLN A 176 -13.42 16.98 2.41
C GLN A 176 -14.93 17.31 2.43
N ALA A 177 -15.76 16.34 2.81
CA ALA A 177 -17.19 16.53 2.98
C ALA A 177 -17.50 17.59 4.07
N LEU A 178 -16.83 17.51 5.23
CA LEU A 178 -16.97 18.49 6.31
C LEU A 178 -16.41 19.87 5.92
N LYS A 179 -15.29 19.95 5.19
CA LYS A 179 -14.74 21.19 4.64
C LYS A 179 -15.73 21.90 3.72
N GLY A 180 -16.37 21.17 2.81
CA GLY A 180 -17.41 21.73 1.93
C GLY A 180 -18.61 22.28 2.69
N LEU A 181 -19.05 21.57 3.74
CA LEU A 181 -20.13 22.04 4.62
C LEU A 181 -19.74 23.30 5.41
N LEU A 182 -18.50 23.38 5.91
CA LEU A 182 -17.95 24.57 6.56
C LEU A 182 -17.85 25.76 5.58
N ALA A 183 -17.38 25.53 4.36
CA ALA A 183 -17.30 26.55 3.31
C ALA A 183 -18.69 27.12 2.99
N ALA A 184 -19.71 26.27 2.86
CA ALA A 184 -21.10 26.71 2.69
C ALA A 184 -21.65 27.48 3.89
N ALA A 185 -21.33 27.05 5.12
CA ALA A 185 -21.73 27.74 6.35
C ALA A 185 -21.14 29.16 6.45
N ILE A 186 -19.91 29.34 5.96
CA ILE A 186 -19.22 30.63 5.92
C ILE A 186 -19.76 31.53 4.80
N ALA A 187 -19.94 30.99 3.60
CA ALA A 187 -20.44 31.74 2.47
C ALA A 187 -21.90 32.18 2.64
N ILE A 188 -22.70 31.44 3.42
CA ILE A 188 -24.13 31.68 3.64
C ILE A 188 -24.48 31.59 5.15
N PRO A 189 -24.05 32.55 5.99
CA PRO A 189 -24.23 32.51 7.45
C PRO A 189 -25.69 32.41 7.90
N GLY A 190 -26.64 32.92 7.11
CA GLY A 190 -28.08 32.81 7.38
C GLY A 190 -28.59 31.36 7.45
N GLN A 191 -27.87 30.40 6.86
CA GLN A 191 -28.20 28.96 6.91
C GLN A 191 -27.47 28.27 8.08
N THR A 192 -27.80 28.70 9.31
CA THR A 192 -27.13 28.30 10.56
C THR A 192 -27.02 26.78 10.81
N GLY A 193 -27.91 25.99 10.19
CA GLY A 193 -27.87 24.53 10.23
C GLY A 193 -26.57 23.92 9.70
N PHE A 194 -25.92 24.54 8.72
CA PHE A 194 -24.65 24.05 8.17
C PHE A 194 -23.53 24.08 9.21
N LEU A 195 -23.33 25.22 9.89
CA LEU A 195 -22.32 25.37 10.93
C LEU A 195 -22.60 24.46 12.13
N SER A 196 -23.86 24.38 12.55
CA SER A 196 -24.30 23.50 13.64
C SER A 196 -24.02 22.02 13.32
N ARG A 197 -24.27 21.59 12.08
CA ARG A 197 -23.97 20.22 11.64
C ARG A 197 -22.48 19.94 11.56
N TYR A 198 -21.67 20.87 11.04
CA TYR A 198 -20.21 20.76 11.03
C TYR A 198 -19.65 20.61 12.44
N MET A 199 -19.99 21.53 13.35
CA MET A 199 -19.48 21.52 14.73
C MET A 199 -19.88 20.26 15.51
N LYS A 200 -21.04 19.67 15.21
CA LYS A 200 -21.47 18.39 15.81
C LYS A 200 -20.68 17.16 15.32
N LEU A 201 -20.07 17.23 14.14
CA LEU A 201 -19.47 16.07 13.47
C LEU A 201 -17.95 16.10 13.43
N ILE A 202 -17.31 17.27 13.50
CA ILE A 202 -15.86 17.39 13.37
C ILE A 202 -15.11 16.67 14.52
N ASP A 203 -15.50 16.90 15.78
CA ASP A 203 -14.83 16.30 16.94
C ASP A 203 -14.76 14.76 16.90
N PRO A 204 -15.89 14.02 16.78
CA PRO A 204 -15.85 12.55 16.75
C PRO A 204 -15.19 11.98 15.49
N GLU A 205 -15.13 12.72 14.38
CA GLU A 205 -14.41 12.28 13.18
C GLU A 205 -12.89 12.42 13.36
N LEU A 206 -12.42 13.52 13.98
CA LEU A 206 -11.01 13.71 14.32
C LEU A 206 -10.54 12.67 15.35
N GLU A 207 -11.35 12.37 16.37
CA GLU A 207 -11.05 11.35 17.38
C GLU A 207 -10.94 9.94 16.78
N ARG A 208 -11.68 9.66 15.69
CA ARG A 208 -11.61 8.38 14.96
C ARG A 208 -10.41 8.28 14.03
N GLN A 209 -10.11 9.36 13.29
CA GLN A 209 -9.08 9.34 12.25
C GLN A 209 -7.66 9.60 12.79
N ILE A 210 -7.51 10.27 13.94
CA ILE A 210 -6.22 10.81 14.40
C ILE A 210 -5.86 10.24 15.77
N LEU A 211 -4.83 9.39 15.76
CA LEU A 211 -4.34 8.68 16.95
C LEU A 211 -3.71 9.65 17.98
N PRO A 212 -3.49 9.20 19.23
CA PRO A 212 -2.94 10.05 20.30
C PRO A 212 -1.56 10.63 19.98
N ASP A 213 -0.69 9.89 19.28
CA ASP A 213 0.61 10.37 18.79
C ASP A 213 0.53 11.33 17.58
N GLY A 214 -0.62 11.43 16.91
CA GLY A 214 -0.82 12.24 15.71
C GLY A 214 -0.69 11.47 14.39
N CYS A 215 -0.52 10.16 14.40
CA CYS A 215 -0.63 9.34 13.19
C CYS A 215 -2.10 9.24 12.74
N HIS A 216 -2.32 9.21 11.43
CA HIS A 216 -3.61 8.85 10.85
C HIS A 216 -3.87 7.34 10.98
N ALA A 217 -5.06 6.97 11.40
CA ALA A 217 -5.41 5.58 11.72
C ALA A 217 -5.33 4.61 10.52
N SER A 218 -5.37 5.11 9.28
CA SER A 218 -5.14 4.28 8.08
C SER A 218 -3.69 3.86 7.84
N ARG A 219 -2.73 4.36 8.65
CA ARG A 219 -1.29 4.06 8.54
C ARG A 219 -0.67 4.37 7.16
N SER A 220 -1.26 5.29 6.39
CA SER A 220 -0.69 5.80 5.14
C SER A 220 -0.15 7.24 5.35
N PRO A 221 1.16 7.46 5.16
CA PRO A 221 1.75 8.80 5.02
C PRO A 221 1.06 9.68 3.96
N GLY A 222 0.55 9.11 2.87
CA GLY A 222 -0.27 9.80 1.89
C GLY A 222 -1.59 10.31 2.48
N ALA A 223 -2.30 9.48 3.25
CA ALA A 223 -3.50 9.90 3.97
C ALA A 223 -3.19 10.97 5.05
N GLN A 224 -2.08 10.83 5.78
CA GLN A 224 -1.58 11.84 6.73
C GLN A 224 -1.47 13.23 6.06
N LEU A 225 -0.88 13.30 4.86
CA LEU A 225 -0.76 14.55 4.09
C LEU A 225 -2.14 15.11 3.70
N ARG A 226 -3.03 14.26 3.18
CA ARG A 226 -4.36 14.67 2.72
C ARG A 226 -5.20 15.22 3.87
N VAL A 227 -5.26 14.51 5.01
CA VAL A 227 -5.94 15.00 6.22
C VAL A 227 -5.35 16.33 6.69
N LEU A 228 -4.02 16.43 6.80
CA LEU A 228 -3.38 17.67 7.28
C LEU A 228 -3.67 18.87 6.37
N ARG A 229 -3.78 18.65 5.05
CA ARG A 229 -4.19 19.65 4.05
C ARG A 229 -5.61 20.13 4.31
N GLU A 230 -6.57 19.21 4.50
CA GLU A 230 -7.97 19.56 4.78
C GLU A 230 -8.12 20.37 6.08
N LEU A 231 -7.44 19.96 7.16
CA LEU A 231 -7.47 20.67 8.44
C LEU A 231 -6.82 22.07 8.36
N ALA A 232 -5.76 22.23 7.56
CA ALA A 232 -5.10 23.51 7.36
C ALA A 232 -6.01 24.53 6.65
N GLU A 233 -6.82 24.08 5.68
CA GLU A 233 -7.89 24.87 5.03
C GLU A 233 -9.01 25.21 6.03
N MET A 234 -9.56 24.23 6.75
CA MET A 234 -10.64 24.45 7.72
C MET A 234 -10.24 25.46 8.81
N ARG A 235 -9.00 25.41 9.31
CA ARG A 235 -8.49 26.43 10.23
C ARG A 235 -8.43 27.83 9.61
N LEU A 236 -8.00 27.98 8.35
CA LEU A 236 -8.02 29.29 7.67
C LEU A 236 -9.46 29.81 7.62
N MET A 237 -10.39 28.97 7.18
CA MET A 237 -11.81 29.29 7.08
C MET A 237 -12.38 29.79 8.43
N LEU A 238 -12.11 29.10 9.53
CA LEU A 238 -12.54 29.51 10.88
C LEU A 238 -11.87 30.82 11.32
N GLN A 239 -10.56 30.97 11.10
CA GLN A 239 -9.80 32.16 11.51
C GLN A 239 -10.20 33.42 10.72
N SER A 240 -10.37 33.33 9.40
CA SER A 240 -10.73 34.49 8.56
C SER A 240 -12.12 35.03 8.88
N THR A 241 -13.00 34.19 9.41
CA THR A 241 -14.41 34.50 9.74
C THR A 241 -14.65 34.75 11.23
N ARG A 242 -13.59 34.66 12.05
CA ARG A 242 -13.62 34.80 13.52
C ARG A 242 -14.54 33.79 14.22
N ILE A 243 -14.83 32.66 13.59
CA ILE A 243 -15.53 31.55 14.22
C ILE A 243 -14.54 30.84 15.18
N PRO A 244 -14.92 30.58 16.45
CA PRO A 244 -14.06 29.83 17.37
C PRO A 244 -13.66 28.47 16.79
N MET A 245 -12.36 28.18 16.80
CA MET A 245 -11.81 26.91 16.31
C MET A 245 -11.99 25.80 17.35
N PRO A 246 -12.48 24.61 16.97
CA PRO A 246 -12.51 23.45 17.88
C PRO A 246 -11.12 23.10 18.41
N THR A 247 -11.02 22.83 19.72
CA THR A 247 -9.76 22.46 20.38
C THR A 247 -9.20 21.13 19.85
N SER A 248 -10.09 20.22 19.46
CA SER A 248 -9.81 18.98 18.73
C SER A 248 -9.02 19.24 17.44
N LEU A 249 -9.49 20.14 16.59
CA LEU A 249 -8.88 20.53 15.31
C LEU A 249 -7.53 21.24 15.52
N ALA A 250 -7.45 22.12 16.52
CA ALA A 250 -6.21 22.76 16.92
C ALA A 250 -5.15 21.71 17.31
N SER A 251 -5.50 20.81 18.23
CA SER A 251 -4.61 19.77 18.72
C SER A 251 -4.26 18.74 17.64
N ALA A 252 -5.19 18.42 16.75
CA ALA A 252 -4.95 17.57 15.58
C ALA A 252 -3.84 18.15 14.70
N LEU A 253 -3.91 19.43 14.32
CA LEU A 253 -2.87 20.09 13.52
C LEU A 253 -1.50 20.04 14.21
N ASP A 254 -1.44 20.34 15.51
CA ASP A 254 -0.21 20.38 16.29
C ASP A 254 0.45 19.00 16.46
N ARG A 255 -0.32 17.90 16.46
CA ARG A 255 0.20 16.52 16.51
C ARG A 255 0.52 15.94 15.12
N MET A 256 -0.33 16.19 14.13
CA MET A 256 -0.19 15.57 12.80
C MET A 256 0.96 16.16 11.97
N ALA A 257 1.28 17.45 12.11
CA ALA A 257 2.36 18.08 11.34
C ALA A 257 3.77 17.54 11.70
N PRO A 258 4.13 17.35 12.99
CA PRO A 258 5.38 16.66 13.36
C PRO A 258 5.47 15.21 12.87
N VAL A 259 4.35 14.47 12.81
CA VAL A 259 4.31 13.10 12.29
C VAL A 259 4.50 13.09 10.76
N LEU A 260 3.83 13.99 10.02
CA LEU A 260 4.07 14.11 8.59
C LEU A 260 5.52 14.48 8.26
N ARG A 261 6.17 15.30 9.11
CA ARG A 261 7.61 15.57 9.01
C ARG A 261 8.45 14.31 9.29
N ALA A 262 8.04 13.46 10.23
CA ALA A 262 8.72 12.21 10.57
C ALA A 262 8.60 11.11 9.51
N PHE A 263 7.59 11.14 8.64
CA PHE A 263 7.50 10.26 7.48
C PHE A 263 8.43 10.64 6.31
N ARG A 264 9.23 11.70 6.42
CA ARG A 264 10.06 12.19 5.29
C ARG A 264 11.48 11.60 5.26
N HIS A 265 11.95 11.29 4.06
CA HIS A 265 13.38 11.11 3.78
C HIS A 265 14.09 12.47 3.67
N GLY A 266 15.42 12.48 3.62
CA GLY A 266 16.22 13.71 3.60
C GLY A 266 16.10 14.53 2.29
N ASP A 267 15.59 13.94 1.21
CA ASP A 267 15.21 14.67 -0.01
C ASP A 267 13.86 15.41 0.11
N GLY A 268 13.11 15.13 1.18
CA GLY A 268 11.81 15.71 1.49
C GLY A 268 10.59 14.94 0.96
N ARG A 269 10.75 13.79 0.30
CA ARG A 269 9.64 12.88 -0.05
C ARG A 269 9.13 12.14 1.18
N LEU A 270 7.89 11.65 1.11
CA LEU A 270 7.33 10.72 2.08
C LEU A 270 7.78 9.28 1.77
N ALA A 271 7.98 8.48 2.82
CA ALA A 271 8.09 7.04 2.68
C ALA A 271 6.79 6.43 2.14
N LEU A 272 6.91 5.37 1.35
CA LEU A 272 5.88 4.81 0.48
C LEU A 272 5.15 3.62 1.13
N PHE A 273 4.91 3.70 2.44
CA PHE A 273 4.15 2.68 3.18
C PHE A 273 2.65 2.75 2.89
N ASN A 274 2.02 1.58 2.85
CA ASN A 274 0.57 1.41 2.66
C ASN A 274 0.12 2.18 1.39
N GLY A 275 -1.12 2.69 1.34
CA GLY A 275 -1.68 3.38 0.17
C GLY A 275 -1.03 4.71 -0.24
N THR A 276 0.24 4.97 0.08
CA THR A 276 0.96 6.21 -0.21
C THR A 276 1.48 6.25 -1.65
N CYS A 277 0.93 7.19 -2.42
CA CYS A 277 1.38 7.54 -3.77
C CYS A 277 2.37 8.72 -3.74
N PHE A 278 2.96 9.05 -4.89
CA PHE A 278 3.82 10.23 -5.03
C PHE A 278 3.13 11.53 -4.61
N HIS A 279 3.86 12.34 -3.84
CA HIS A 279 3.53 13.72 -3.51
C HIS A 279 4.80 14.58 -3.63
N SER A 280 4.70 15.80 -4.19
CA SER A 280 5.88 16.63 -4.37
C SER A 280 6.41 17.17 -3.04
N PRO A 281 7.74 17.18 -2.80
CA PRO A 281 8.34 17.72 -1.57
C PRO A 281 7.89 19.15 -1.26
N ALA A 282 7.78 20.00 -2.29
CA ALA A 282 7.31 21.38 -2.15
C ALA A 282 5.86 21.48 -1.65
N LEU A 283 4.96 20.58 -2.07
CA LEU A 283 3.59 20.53 -1.54
C LEU A 283 3.59 20.06 -0.08
N ILE A 284 4.40 19.04 0.25
CA ILE A 284 4.52 18.53 1.63
C ILE A 284 5.03 19.64 2.57
N ASP A 285 6.08 20.36 2.18
CA ASP A 285 6.60 21.51 2.93
C ASP A 285 5.55 22.62 3.09
N LEU A 286 4.81 22.94 2.02
CA LEU A 286 3.74 23.95 2.07
C LEU A 286 2.60 23.52 3.00
N VAL A 287 2.17 22.26 2.98
CA VAL A 287 1.12 21.75 3.87
C VAL A 287 1.58 21.79 5.33
N ILE A 288 2.81 21.36 5.63
CA ILE A 288 3.38 21.44 7.00
C ILE A 288 3.46 22.90 7.46
N ALA A 289 4.02 23.79 6.63
CA ALA A 289 4.17 25.21 6.96
C ALA A 289 2.83 25.93 7.12
N ARG A 290 1.79 25.53 6.37
CA ARG A 290 0.43 26.07 6.57
C ARG A 290 -0.21 25.50 7.81
N ALA A 291 -0.15 24.18 8.06
CA ALA A 291 -0.73 23.54 9.23
C ALA A 291 -0.14 24.08 10.55
N MET A 292 1.20 24.15 10.65
CA MET A 292 1.93 24.52 11.86
C MET A 292 2.93 25.67 11.61
N PRO A 293 2.48 26.92 11.39
CA PRO A 293 3.34 28.03 10.91
C PRO A 293 4.46 28.49 11.85
N ARG A 294 4.49 28.00 13.09
CA ARG A 294 5.51 28.31 14.10
C ARG A 294 6.25 27.06 14.60
N GLY A 295 6.11 25.92 13.92
CA GLY A 295 6.61 24.63 14.38
C GLY A 295 7.48 23.89 13.37
N HIS A 296 8.74 23.67 13.74
CA HIS A 296 9.69 22.83 13.00
C HIS A 296 10.00 21.51 13.73
N VAL A 297 9.07 21.08 14.58
CA VAL A 297 9.21 19.90 15.44
C VAL A 297 9.05 18.62 14.62
N LEU A 298 9.88 17.61 14.93
CA LEU A 298 9.74 16.23 14.47
C LEU A 298 8.98 15.42 15.55
N ALA A 299 8.11 14.49 15.15
CA ALA A 299 7.47 13.59 16.12
C ALA A 299 8.55 12.77 16.86
N ARG A 300 8.49 12.74 18.20
CA ARG A 300 9.44 11.98 19.04
C ARG A 300 9.23 10.47 18.96
N SER A 301 8.02 10.03 18.62
CA SER A 301 7.62 8.64 18.52
C SER A 301 6.31 8.56 17.70
N MET A 302 6.11 7.45 17.00
CA MET A 302 4.89 7.11 16.26
C MET A 302 4.34 5.76 16.76
N LYS A 303 4.28 5.63 18.09
CA LYS A 303 3.98 4.38 18.83
C LYS A 303 2.57 3.85 18.61
N ASP A 304 1.59 4.72 18.35
CA ASP A 304 0.19 4.35 18.22
C ASP A 304 -0.10 4.05 16.74
N GLY A 305 0.52 4.80 15.82
CA GLY A 305 0.57 4.47 14.39
C GLY A 305 1.46 3.27 14.03
N ARG A 306 2.31 2.82 14.98
CA ARG A 306 3.23 1.68 14.88
C ARG A 306 4.33 1.83 13.82
N PHE A 307 4.89 3.03 13.69
CA PHE A 307 6.04 3.29 12.80
C PHE A 307 7.35 3.49 13.57
N GLY A 308 8.42 2.92 13.04
CA GLY A 308 9.79 3.17 13.48
C GLY A 308 10.46 4.24 12.62
N ARG A 309 11.18 5.15 13.29
CA ARG A 309 12.15 6.05 12.65
C ARG A 309 13.46 5.99 13.44
N ALA A 310 14.45 5.32 12.87
CA ALA A 310 15.83 5.36 13.34
C ALA A 310 16.62 6.40 12.51
N ALA A 311 17.48 7.17 13.18
CA ALA A 311 18.22 8.25 12.54
C ALA A 311 19.58 8.42 13.22
N SER A 312 20.63 8.01 12.51
CA SER A 312 22.01 7.91 12.99
C SER A 312 22.93 8.48 11.91
N GLY A 313 23.81 9.42 12.26
CA GLY A 313 24.58 10.18 11.27
C GLY A 313 23.68 10.87 10.22
N ASN A 314 24.01 10.67 8.94
CA ASN A 314 23.20 11.10 7.79
C ASN A 314 22.10 10.10 7.39
N THR A 315 22.05 8.93 8.03
CA THR A 315 21.22 7.80 7.63
C THR A 315 19.90 7.79 8.38
N VAL A 316 18.82 7.58 7.63
CA VAL A 316 17.45 7.47 8.12
C VAL A 316 16.89 6.13 7.67
N LEU A 317 16.46 5.33 8.64
CA LEU A 317 15.72 4.10 8.45
C LEU A 317 14.28 4.33 8.94
N LEU A 318 13.32 4.10 8.05
CA LEU A 318 11.89 4.08 8.37
C LEU A 318 11.38 2.65 8.26
N VAL A 319 10.53 2.23 9.20
CA VAL A 319 10.06 0.84 9.33
C VAL A 319 8.57 0.81 9.65
N ASP A 320 7.83 -0.07 8.99
CA ASP A 320 6.41 -0.29 9.29
C ASP A 320 6.19 -1.49 10.23
N GLY A 321 5.73 -1.22 11.45
CA GLY A 321 5.61 -2.20 12.54
C GLY A 321 4.19 -2.42 13.06
N GLY A 322 3.17 -2.20 12.24
CA GLY A 322 1.77 -2.35 12.66
C GLY A 322 0.97 -3.42 11.90
N SER A 323 -0.04 -3.99 12.57
CA SER A 323 -1.07 -4.82 11.94
C SER A 323 -1.91 -3.99 10.95
N PRO A 324 -2.25 -4.54 9.76
CA PRO A 324 -3.05 -3.86 8.74
C PRO A 324 -4.27 -3.11 9.28
N ALA A 325 -4.49 -1.89 8.79
CA ALA A 325 -5.57 -1.03 9.23
C ALA A 325 -6.91 -1.51 8.66
N ALA A 326 -7.56 -2.48 9.33
CA ALA A 326 -8.77 -3.16 8.85
C ALA A 326 -9.95 -2.23 8.55
N ASP A 327 -10.09 -1.11 9.28
CA ASP A 327 -11.11 -0.08 9.03
C ASP A 327 -10.84 0.77 7.75
N TYR A 328 -9.65 0.64 7.16
CA TYR A 328 -9.19 1.38 5.98
C TYR A 328 -8.69 0.43 4.88
N PRO A 329 -9.53 -0.54 4.45
CA PRO A 329 -9.11 -1.64 3.59
C PRO A 329 -8.47 -1.14 2.30
N ASP A 330 -9.04 -0.14 1.63
CA ASP A 330 -8.53 0.43 0.36
C ASP A 330 -7.09 0.97 0.44
N LEU A 331 -6.59 1.30 1.63
CA LEU A 331 -5.23 1.81 1.86
C LEU A 331 -4.30 0.78 2.52
N ALA A 332 -4.81 -0.37 2.97
CA ALA A 332 -4.01 -1.39 3.64
C ALA A 332 -3.22 -2.24 2.63
N HIS A 333 -1.91 -2.33 2.83
CA HIS A 333 -1.01 -3.19 2.06
C HIS A 333 -0.50 -4.35 2.92
N ALA A 334 -0.09 -5.44 2.27
CA ALA A 334 0.57 -6.60 2.88
C ALA A 334 2.07 -6.37 3.13
N GLY A 335 2.50 -5.10 3.18
CA GLY A 335 3.89 -4.65 3.37
C GLY A 335 4.26 -4.27 4.80
N PHE A 336 3.54 -4.77 5.81
CA PHE A 336 4.00 -4.67 7.20
C PHE A 336 5.33 -5.43 7.37
N LEU A 337 6.16 -5.01 8.34
CA LEU A 337 7.58 -5.37 8.47
C LEU A 337 8.51 -4.80 7.36
N SER A 338 8.00 -4.10 6.35
CA SER A 338 8.85 -3.44 5.35
C SER A 338 9.62 -2.24 5.93
N MET A 339 10.64 -1.83 5.19
CA MET A 339 11.51 -0.71 5.55
C MET A 339 11.90 0.14 4.33
N GLU A 340 12.28 1.40 4.59
CA GLU A 340 12.90 2.29 3.62
C GLU A 340 14.16 2.92 4.23
N LEU A 341 15.24 2.98 3.45
CA LEU A 341 16.55 3.46 3.84
C LEU A 341 16.95 4.64 2.97
N SER A 342 17.45 5.71 3.58
CA SER A 342 18.11 6.81 2.87
C SER A 342 19.33 7.30 3.63
N SER A 343 20.39 7.72 2.94
CA SER A 343 21.44 8.54 3.54
C SER A 343 21.54 9.89 2.85
N GLY A 344 21.67 10.96 3.64
CA GLY A 344 21.62 12.33 3.15
C GLY A 344 20.34 12.60 2.35
N ARG A 345 20.49 12.88 1.06
CA ARG A 345 19.37 13.11 0.11
C ARG A 345 19.09 11.92 -0.81
N SER A 346 19.82 10.81 -0.68
CA SER A 346 19.64 9.63 -1.50
C SER A 346 18.77 8.61 -0.79
N GLN A 347 17.57 8.36 -1.31
CA GLN A 347 16.85 7.12 -1.02
C GLN A 347 17.63 5.96 -1.64
N ILE A 348 17.88 4.91 -0.86
CA ILE A 348 18.64 3.72 -1.25
C ILE A 348 17.65 2.57 -1.44
N VAL A 349 17.04 2.13 -0.33
CA VAL A 349 15.97 1.13 -0.31
C VAL A 349 14.63 1.82 -0.14
N VAL A 350 13.65 1.44 -0.96
CA VAL A 350 12.28 2.00 -0.97
C VAL A 350 11.24 0.87 -0.97
N ASN A 351 9.96 1.21 -0.85
CA ASN A 351 8.88 0.36 -1.34
C ASN A 351 8.49 0.80 -2.77
N CYS A 352 7.74 -0.02 -3.50
CA CYS A 352 7.25 0.38 -4.83
C CYS A 352 6.30 1.59 -4.75
N GLY A 353 5.50 1.71 -3.68
CA GLY A 353 4.45 2.72 -3.50
C GLY A 353 3.09 2.28 -4.02
N SER A 354 2.10 3.18 -4.08
CA SER A 354 0.72 2.84 -4.46
C SER A 354 0.27 3.44 -5.81
N SER A 355 -0.78 2.83 -6.38
CA SER A 355 -1.49 3.30 -7.56
C SER A 355 -3.00 3.11 -7.37
N PRO A 356 -3.87 4.00 -7.86
CA PRO A 356 -5.32 3.78 -7.91
C PRO A 356 -5.73 2.92 -9.13
N LYS A 357 -4.86 2.79 -10.15
CA LYS A 357 -5.21 2.07 -11.38
C LYS A 357 -5.35 0.57 -11.13
N LYS A 358 -6.51 0.01 -11.47
CA LYS A 358 -6.79 -1.43 -11.43
C LYS A 358 -5.68 -2.27 -12.10
N GLY A 359 -5.38 -3.43 -11.53
CA GLY A 359 -4.23 -4.27 -11.85
C GLY A 359 -2.99 -3.84 -11.05
N TRP A 360 -2.59 -2.57 -11.19
CA TRP A 360 -1.49 -2.01 -10.40
C TRP A 360 -1.86 -1.80 -8.94
N HIS A 361 -3.10 -1.43 -8.65
CA HIS A 361 -3.59 -1.25 -7.29
C HIS A 361 -3.45 -2.55 -6.49
N GLU A 362 -3.91 -3.67 -7.05
CA GLU A 362 -3.83 -4.99 -6.42
C GLU A 362 -2.37 -5.48 -6.32
N ALA A 363 -1.58 -5.37 -7.40
CA ALA A 363 -0.18 -5.84 -7.41
C ALA A 363 0.74 -5.08 -6.45
N LEU A 364 0.57 -3.75 -6.32
CA LEU A 364 1.37 -2.91 -5.42
C LEU A 364 0.98 -3.06 -3.94
N ARG A 365 -0.09 -3.79 -3.64
CA ARG A 365 -0.57 -4.05 -2.28
C ARG A 365 -0.05 -5.35 -1.69
N ASP A 366 0.52 -6.24 -2.50
CA ASP A 366 1.06 -7.52 -2.03
C ASP A 366 2.54 -7.38 -1.63
N ALA A 367 3.02 -8.30 -0.77
CA ALA A 367 4.36 -8.28 -0.20
C ALA A 367 5.52 -8.19 -1.22
N PRO A 368 5.44 -8.76 -2.44
CA PRO A 368 6.50 -8.61 -3.45
C PRO A 368 6.72 -7.18 -3.97
N ALA A 369 5.85 -6.21 -3.64
CA ALA A 369 6.02 -4.78 -3.93
C ALA A 369 6.65 -3.98 -2.76
N HIS A 370 7.08 -4.68 -1.70
CA HIS A 370 7.61 -4.12 -0.48
C HIS A 370 8.97 -4.72 -0.12
N SER A 371 9.81 -3.93 0.55
CA SER A 371 11.15 -4.37 0.97
C SER A 371 11.08 -5.27 2.22
N VAL A 372 10.55 -6.49 2.03
CA VAL A 372 10.18 -7.46 3.07
C VAL A 372 10.31 -8.92 2.55
N LEU A 373 10.30 -9.89 3.47
CA LEU A 373 10.17 -11.32 3.15
C LEU A 373 8.77 -11.66 2.65
N SER A 374 8.71 -12.48 1.61
CA SER A 374 7.48 -13.04 1.00
C SER A 374 7.58 -14.55 0.81
N ILE A 375 6.46 -15.26 0.89
CA ILE A 375 6.35 -16.68 0.52
C ILE A 375 5.47 -16.77 -0.73
N PRO A 376 5.98 -17.15 -1.92
CA PRO A 376 5.25 -17.00 -3.19
C PRO A 376 3.88 -17.67 -3.26
N ALA A 377 3.68 -18.79 -2.56
CA ALA A 377 2.42 -19.53 -2.53
C ALA A 377 1.44 -19.08 -1.42
N PHE A 378 1.88 -18.21 -0.51
CA PHE A 378 1.14 -17.84 0.70
C PHE A 378 1.21 -16.33 0.95
N PRO A 379 0.28 -15.53 0.39
CA PRO A 379 0.26 -14.09 0.62
C PRO A 379 0.05 -13.78 2.12
N PRO A 380 0.80 -12.85 2.73
CA PRO A 380 0.72 -12.59 4.17
C PRO A 380 -0.56 -11.88 4.60
N MET A 381 -1.38 -11.41 3.65
CA MET A 381 -2.72 -10.87 3.87
C MET A 381 -3.60 -11.15 2.66
N THR A 382 -4.87 -11.48 2.89
CA THR A 382 -5.87 -11.71 1.84
C THR A 382 -7.03 -10.73 1.94
N TRP A 383 -7.71 -10.54 0.80
CA TRP A 383 -8.89 -9.68 0.67
C TRP A 383 -10.07 -10.49 0.16
N ARG A 384 -11.25 -10.15 0.66
CA ARG A 384 -12.51 -10.68 0.16
C ARG A 384 -12.95 -9.94 -1.10
N ASN A 385 -13.90 -10.52 -1.83
CA ASN A 385 -14.51 -9.93 -3.03
C ASN A 385 -15.23 -8.58 -2.79
N ASP A 386 -15.54 -8.22 -1.53
CA ASP A 386 -16.09 -6.91 -1.12
C ASP A 386 -14.99 -5.86 -0.83
N GLY A 387 -13.72 -6.16 -1.16
CA GLY A 387 -12.54 -5.32 -0.94
C GLY A 387 -12.04 -5.30 0.50
N GLN A 388 -12.76 -5.90 1.44
CA GLN A 388 -12.38 -5.91 2.85
C GLN A 388 -11.24 -6.88 3.12
N ILE A 389 -10.42 -6.58 4.13
CA ILE A 389 -9.39 -7.51 4.61
C ILE A 389 -10.09 -8.75 5.18
N GLU A 390 -9.65 -9.94 4.77
CA GLU A 390 -10.18 -11.21 5.24
C GLU A 390 -9.51 -11.64 6.54
N THR A 391 -8.17 -11.72 6.51
CA THR A 391 -7.34 -12.05 7.67
C THR A 391 -6.40 -10.90 7.96
N CYS A 392 -6.49 -10.30 9.15
CA CYS A 392 -5.55 -9.28 9.61
C CYS A 392 -4.53 -9.92 10.57
N PRO A 393 -3.27 -10.14 10.13
CA PRO A 393 -2.25 -10.76 10.97
C PRO A 393 -1.81 -9.84 12.10
N LYS A 394 -1.33 -10.44 13.19
CA LYS A 394 -0.76 -9.70 14.31
C LYS A 394 0.66 -9.26 13.96
N VAL A 395 1.01 -8.06 14.37
CA VAL A 395 2.38 -7.54 14.27
C VAL A 395 2.79 -7.02 15.65
N ASN A 396 3.88 -7.58 16.17
CA ASN A 396 4.58 -7.02 17.32
C ASN A 396 5.70 -6.10 16.80
N TYR A 397 5.95 -5.02 17.53
CA TYR A 397 7.02 -4.06 17.23
C TYR A 397 7.62 -3.55 18.53
N ARG A 398 8.95 -3.63 18.63
CA ARG A 398 9.77 -3.04 19.68
C ARG A 398 10.89 -2.24 19.04
N HIS A 399 11.13 -1.04 19.55
CA HIS A 399 12.30 -0.24 19.20
C HIS A 399 13.01 0.17 20.49
N THR A 400 14.25 -0.28 20.61
CA THR A 400 15.16 0.00 21.70
C THR A 400 16.29 0.88 21.19
N MET A 401 16.73 1.85 22.00
CA MET A 401 17.91 2.67 21.72
C MET A 401 18.94 2.48 22.83
N SER A 402 20.21 2.34 22.44
CA SER A 402 21.36 2.39 23.34
C SER A 402 22.27 3.51 22.84
N ASP A 403 22.37 4.60 23.59
CA ASP A 403 22.88 5.89 23.11
C ASP A 403 22.20 6.36 21.81
N THR A 404 22.81 6.03 20.68
CA THR A 404 22.40 6.36 19.30
C THR A 404 22.41 5.14 18.36
N ASP A 405 22.68 3.95 18.89
CA ASP A 405 22.39 2.69 18.22
C ASP A 405 20.89 2.41 18.31
N HIS A 406 20.30 1.94 17.21
CA HIS A 406 18.89 1.57 17.15
C HIS A 406 18.75 0.07 16.90
N LEU A 407 18.05 -0.63 17.80
CA LEU A 407 17.59 -2.00 17.59
C LEU A 407 16.07 -1.99 17.42
N ILE A 408 15.59 -2.38 16.25
CA ILE A 408 14.17 -2.56 15.93
C ILE A 408 13.91 -4.05 15.75
N GLU A 409 12.91 -4.56 16.45
CA GLU A 409 12.51 -5.96 16.44
C GLU A 409 11.02 -6.04 16.09
N LEU A 410 10.69 -6.83 15.10
CA LEU A 410 9.34 -7.02 14.60
C LEU A 410 9.03 -8.51 14.49
N GLU A 411 7.76 -8.85 14.69
CA GLU A 411 7.29 -10.23 14.59
C GLU A 411 5.89 -10.24 13.98
N SER A 412 5.56 -11.24 13.16
CA SER A 412 4.21 -11.44 12.65
C SER A 412 3.84 -12.91 12.50
N ASP A 413 2.55 -13.20 12.59
CA ASP A 413 1.98 -14.53 12.37
C ASP A 413 1.29 -14.71 11.01
N CYS A 414 1.62 -13.83 10.05
CA CYS A 414 1.06 -13.80 8.71
C CYS A 414 1.24 -15.08 7.88
N TYR A 415 2.30 -15.85 8.14
CA TYR A 415 2.62 -17.09 7.40
C TYR A 415 2.17 -18.38 8.10
N ARG A 416 1.26 -18.31 9.09
CA ARG A 416 0.63 -19.50 9.70
C ARG A 416 0.08 -20.52 8.68
N PRO A 417 -0.56 -20.12 7.56
CA PRO A 417 -1.01 -21.07 6.54
C PRO A 417 0.12 -21.85 5.85
N ALA A 418 1.35 -21.32 5.85
CA ALA A 418 2.55 -21.92 5.27
C ALA A 418 3.34 -22.79 6.27
N GLY A 419 2.78 -23.10 7.45
CA GLY A 419 3.47 -23.84 8.51
C GLY A 419 4.45 -23.01 9.36
N VAL A 420 4.50 -21.69 9.16
CA VAL A 420 5.34 -20.78 9.95
C VAL A 420 4.57 -20.30 11.18
N GLU A 421 5.06 -20.60 12.39
CA GLU A 421 4.47 -20.12 13.64
C GLU A 421 4.71 -18.62 13.86
N THR A 422 5.89 -18.11 13.53
CA THR A 422 6.22 -16.68 13.59
C THR A 422 7.32 -16.31 12.58
N TYR A 423 7.12 -15.21 11.86
CA TYR A 423 8.15 -14.54 11.08
C TYR A 423 8.72 -13.39 11.92
N HIS A 424 10.04 -13.39 12.13
CA HIS A 424 10.78 -12.36 12.86
C HIS A 424 11.64 -11.54 11.90
N ARG A 425 11.67 -10.23 12.12
CA ARG A 425 12.63 -9.32 11.49
C ARG A 425 13.33 -8.50 12.57
N ARG A 426 14.65 -8.49 12.56
CA ARG A 426 15.49 -7.69 13.47
C ARG A 426 16.35 -6.77 12.64
N LEU A 427 16.41 -5.49 12.99
CA LEU A 427 17.14 -4.44 12.29
C LEU A 427 18.01 -3.69 13.29
N PHE A 428 19.30 -3.57 13.02
CA PHE A 428 20.27 -2.85 13.84
C PHE A 428 20.94 -1.76 13.01
N LEU A 429 20.73 -0.49 13.38
CA LEU A 429 21.43 0.66 12.79
C LEU A 429 22.47 1.17 13.79
N ALA A 430 23.74 1.14 13.40
CA ALA A 430 24.85 1.65 14.20
C ALA A 430 24.82 3.18 14.34
N ARG A 431 25.33 3.69 15.46
CA ARG A 431 25.46 5.12 15.83
C ARG A 431 25.96 6.04 14.71
N GLU A 432 26.98 5.63 13.98
CA GLU A 432 27.60 6.42 12.93
C GLU A 432 26.71 6.53 11.68
N GLY A 433 25.66 5.70 11.59
CA GLY A 433 24.77 5.61 10.43
C GLY A 433 25.39 4.90 9.23
N ALA A 434 26.60 4.37 9.34
CA ALA A 434 27.35 3.73 8.25
C ALA A 434 27.09 2.22 8.13
N ASP A 435 26.38 1.60 9.07
CA ASP A 435 26.16 0.14 9.12
C ASP A 435 24.73 -0.14 9.55
N LEU A 436 23.94 -0.72 8.64
CA LEU A 436 22.62 -1.27 8.89
C LEU A 436 22.67 -2.78 8.69
N ARG A 437 22.39 -3.54 9.74
CA ARG A 437 22.31 -5.01 9.71
C ARG A 437 20.88 -5.47 9.88
N GLY A 438 20.53 -6.59 9.28
CA GLY A 438 19.23 -7.24 9.45
C GLY A 438 19.32 -8.75 9.55
N GLU A 439 18.30 -9.33 10.19
CA GLU A 439 18.05 -10.77 10.28
C GLU A 439 16.55 -11.01 10.06
N ASP A 440 16.22 -11.77 9.03
CA ASP A 440 14.87 -12.22 8.69
C ASP A 440 14.79 -13.73 8.95
N ARG A 441 13.88 -14.19 9.83
CA ARG A 441 13.84 -15.57 10.34
C ARG A 441 12.40 -16.11 10.41
N LEU A 442 12.21 -17.36 9.99
CA LEU A 442 10.94 -18.09 10.04
C LEU A 442 11.01 -19.22 11.07
N ASP A 443 10.08 -19.22 12.03
CA ASP A 443 9.97 -20.30 13.02
C ASP A 443 8.95 -21.32 12.52
N CYS A 444 9.44 -22.32 11.79
CA CYS A 444 8.65 -23.32 11.07
C CYS A 444 8.27 -24.54 11.91
N LYS A 445 7.11 -25.14 11.62
CA LYS A 445 6.70 -26.47 12.08
C LYS A 445 6.88 -27.49 10.96
N GLY A 446 8.08 -28.06 10.88
CA GLY A 446 8.51 -28.92 9.77
C GLY A 446 9.54 -28.20 8.90
N ASP A 447 9.61 -28.56 7.63
CA ASP A 447 10.57 -27.97 6.70
C ASP A 447 10.30 -26.47 6.46
N THR A 448 11.37 -25.73 6.16
CA THR A 448 11.28 -24.30 5.83
C THR A 448 10.73 -24.12 4.42
N PRO A 449 9.64 -23.36 4.22
CA PRO A 449 9.09 -23.10 2.89
C PRO A 449 10.05 -22.22 2.07
N GLU A 450 10.01 -22.32 0.74
CA GLU A 450 10.72 -21.37 -0.11
C GLU A 450 10.21 -19.94 0.14
N PHE A 451 11.12 -19.04 0.50
CA PHE A 451 10.82 -17.64 0.73
C PHE A 451 11.80 -16.74 -0.01
N VAL A 452 11.34 -15.52 -0.30
CA VAL A 452 12.09 -14.52 -1.06
C VAL A 452 12.04 -13.20 -0.32
N LEU A 453 13.21 -12.71 0.07
CA LEU A 453 13.43 -11.40 0.67
C LEU A 453 13.78 -10.39 -0.42
N ARG A 454 13.13 -9.23 -0.44
CA ARG A 454 13.35 -8.17 -1.43
C ARG A 454 13.82 -6.86 -0.78
N PHE A 455 14.65 -6.13 -1.52
CA PHE A 455 14.98 -4.73 -1.28
C PHE A 455 14.86 -3.95 -2.59
N HIS A 456 13.78 -3.20 -2.78
CA HIS A 456 13.60 -2.37 -3.97
C HIS A 456 14.52 -1.16 -3.91
N LEU A 457 15.27 -0.91 -4.97
CA LEU A 457 16.21 0.19 -5.03
C LEU A 457 15.57 1.41 -5.68
N HIS A 458 15.88 2.60 -5.16
CA HIS A 458 15.41 3.85 -5.76
C HIS A 458 16.02 4.03 -7.18
N PRO A 459 15.28 4.52 -8.20
CA PRO A 459 15.76 4.58 -9.60
C PRO A 459 17.01 5.43 -9.90
N LEU A 460 17.59 6.09 -8.89
CA LEU A 460 18.84 6.84 -9.01
C LEU A 460 20.06 6.07 -8.47
N ILE A 461 19.85 4.93 -7.82
CA ILE A 461 20.93 4.05 -7.35
C ILE A 461 21.47 3.29 -8.56
N ARG A 462 22.78 3.30 -8.75
CA ARG A 462 23.45 2.43 -9.72
C ARG A 462 23.97 1.21 -9.00
N VAL A 463 23.77 0.05 -9.61
CA VAL A 463 24.10 -1.25 -9.03
C VAL A 463 25.28 -1.87 -9.78
N GLU A 464 26.23 -2.39 -9.04
CA GLU A 464 27.40 -3.11 -9.53
C GLU A 464 27.58 -4.39 -8.69
N LEU A 465 27.96 -5.49 -9.33
CA LEU A 465 28.13 -6.79 -8.68
C LEU A 465 29.62 -7.13 -8.65
N GLU A 466 30.19 -7.25 -7.46
CA GLU A 466 31.59 -7.62 -7.20
C GLU A 466 31.62 -8.98 -6.50
N GLU A 467 31.87 -10.07 -7.24
CA GLU A 467 31.86 -11.45 -6.74
C GLU A 467 30.52 -11.82 -6.06
N THR A 468 30.45 -11.72 -4.73
CA THR A 468 29.24 -11.95 -3.90
C THR A 468 28.63 -10.66 -3.33
N ASP A 469 29.35 -9.55 -3.43
CA ASP A 469 28.98 -8.26 -2.86
C ASP A 469 28.23 -7.42 -3.90
N ILE A 470 27.21 -6.68 -3.46
CA ILE A 470 26.46 -5.75 -4.32
C ILE A 470 26.82 -4.33 -3.92
N LEU A 471 27.47 -3.58 -4.81
CA LEU A 471 27.74 -2.15 -4.63
C LEU A 471 26.57 -1.31 -5.13
N LEU A 472 26.20 -0.32 -4.33
CA LEU A 472 25.09 0.59 -4.50
C LEU A 472 25.65 2.01 -4.49
N HIS A 473 25.88 2.55 -5.68
CA HIS A 473 26.41 3.89 -5.87
C HIS A 473 25.27 4.91 -5.75
N THR A 474 25.38 5.82 -4.77
CA THR A 474 24.48 6.96 -4.60
C THR A 474 25.05 8.19 -5.36
N HIS A 475 24.70 9.43 -4.96
CA HIS A 475 25.35 10.61 -5.51
C HIS A 475 26.70 10.93 -4.83
N ASP A 476 26.75 10.74 -3.51
CA ASP A 476 27.83 11.23 -2.65
C ASP A 476 28.52 10.10 -1.84
N GLU A 477 27.99 8.87 -1.92
CA GLU A 477 28.40 7.72 -1.08
C GLU A 477 28.26 6.39 -1.84
N VAL A 478 29.13 5.42 -1.56
CA VAL A 478 28.97 4.02 -2.02
C VAL A 478 28.57 3.14 -0.84
N TRP A 479 27.53 2.32 -1.04
CA TRP A 479 27.05 1.36 -0.06
C TRP A 479 27.24 -0.07 -0.54
N ARG A 480 27.79 -0.94 0.30
CA ARG A 480 27.97 -2.37 0.03
C ARG A 480 26.87 -3.17 0.72
N PHE A 481 26.13 -3.97 -0.04
CA PHE A 481 25.21 -4.97 0.45
C PHE A 481 25.86 -6.36 0.46
N ARG A 482 25.64 -7.12 1.54
CA ARG A 482 26.05 -8.52 1.72
C ARG A 482 24.97 -9.33 2.42
N SER A 483 24.95 -10.64 2.19
CA SER A 483 24.05 -11.59 2.87
C SER A 483 24.69 -12.98 3.02
N ASP A 484 24.19 -13.78 3.96
CA ASP A 484 24.48 -15.24 4.03
C ASP A 484 23.53 -16.09 3.16
N GLY A 485 22.49 -15.49 2.56
CA GLY A 485 21.65 -16.08 1.52
C GLY A 485 22.09 -15.72 0.10
N TYR A 486 21.66 -16.52 -0.88
CA TYR A 486 21.96 -16.27 -2.30
C TYR A 486 21.31 -14.98 -2.77
N SER A 487 22.13 -14.02 -3.23
CA SER A 487 21.72 -12.67 -3.60
C SER A 487 21.82 -12.45 -5.11
N SER A 488 20.77 -11.88 -5.71
CA SER A 488 20.70 -11.55 -7.14
C SER A 488 20.06 -10.19 -7.38
N ILE A 489 20.36 -9.55 -8.52
CA ILE A 489 19.70 -8.33 -8.96
C ILE A 489 18.58 -8.70 -9.95
N GLU A 490 17.36 -8.28 -9.64
CA GLU A 490 16.18 -8.49 -10.49
C GLU A 490 15.54 -7.15 -10.89
N GLU A 491 14.70 -7.17 -11.94
CA GLU A 491 13.94 -5.99 -12.37
C GLU A 491 12.86 -5.62 -11.34
N SER A 492 12.53 -4.33 -11.26
CA SER A 492 11.47 -3.83 -10.37
C SER A 492 10.83 -2.54 -10.89
N MET A 493 9.85 -2.01 -10.16
CA MET A 493 9.09 -0.81 -10.53
C MET A 493 9.00 0.17 -9.36
N TYR A 494 9.03 1.47 -9.66
CA TYR A 494 8.90 2.55 -8.68
C TYR A 494 7.75 3.49 -9.04
N PHE A 495 6.75 3.57 -8.15
CA PHE A 495 5.57 4.44 -8.24
C PHE A 495 5.67 5.66 -7.29
N GLY A 496 6.78 5.84 -6.58
CA GLY A 496 7.07 7.04 -5.79
C GLY A 496 7.46 8.29 -6.60
N GLY A 497 7.29 8.25 -7.93
CA GLY A 497 7.53 9.35 -8.86
C GLY A 497 6.24 9.89 -9.51
N PRO A 498 6.33 10.98 -10.30
CA PRO A 498 5.17 11.55 -11.02
C PRO A 498 4.61 10.60 -12.08
N THR A 499 5.41 9.64 -12.54
CA THR A 499 5.03 8.51 -13.39
C THR A 499 5.72 7.25 -12.87
N PRO A 500 5.16 6.05 -13.10
CA PRO A 500 5.86 4.81 -12.83
C PRO A 500 7.15 4.73 -13.68
N VAL A 501 8.23 4.21 -13.09
CA VAL A 501 9.50 3.96 -13.78
C VAL A 501 10.05 2.58 -13.42
N ALA A 502 10.78 1.96 -14.34
CA ALA A 502 11.55 0.75 -14.04
C ALA A 502 12.72 1.08 -13.12
N THR A 503 13.09 0.12 -12.28
CA THR A 503 14.25 0.16 -11.37
C THR A 503 14.77 -1.26 -11.15
N GLN A 504 15.72 -1.43 -10.25
CA GLN A 504 16.28 -2.72 -9.84
C GLN A 504 15.88 -3.04 -8.39
N GLN A 505 16.00 -4.31 -8.02
CA GLN A 505 15.86 -4.76 -6.63
C GLN A 505 16.93 -5.80 -6.31
N ILE A 506 17.37 -5.83 -5.06
CA ILE A 506 18.14 -6.96 -4.52
C ILE A 506 17.13 -8.00 -4.08
N VAL A 507 17.33 -9.23 -4.54
CA VAL A 507 16.51 -10.40 -4.18
C VAL A 507 17.40 -11.41 -3.50
N VAL A 508 17.02 -11.83 -2.30
CA VAL A 508 17.76 -12.79 -1.49
C VAL A 508 16.90 -14.02 -1.25
N ARG A 509 17.48 -15.20 -1.51
CA ARG A 509 16.89 -16.52 -1.27
C ARG A 509 17.69 -17.24 -0.18
N PRO A 510 17.07 -18.07 0.66
CA PRO A 510 17.79 -18.84 1.67
C PRO A 510 18.80 -19.78 1.01
N ALA A 511 19.92 -20.02 1.70
CA ALA A 511 20.87 -21.03 1.27
C ALA A 511 20.28 -22.44 1.46
N GLU A 512 20.66 -23.37 0.58
CA GLU A 512 20.43 -24.80 0.79
C GLU A 512 21.39 -25.32 1.88
N ILE A 513 20.86 -26.13 2.78
CA ILE A 513 21.58 -26.81 3.85
C ILE A 513 21.68 -28.28 3.46
N GLU A 514 22.91 -28.77 3.27
CA GLU A 514 23.16 -30.20 3.14
C GLU A 514 22.66 -30.94 4.39
N PRO A 515 21.94 -32.07 4.25
CA PRO A 515 21.52 -32.84 5.41
C PRO A 515 22.75 -33.31 6.17
N GLU A 516 22.79 -33.09 7.50
CA GLU A 516 23.82 -33.68 8.36
C GLU A 516 23.89 -35.19 8.10
N GLN A 517 25.00 -35.65 7.53
CA GLN A 517 25.25 -37.09 7.42
C GLN A 517 25.28 -37.64 8.86
N PRO A 518 24.50 -38.69 9.18
CA PRO A 518 24.54 -39.28 10.50
C PRO A 518 25.97 -39.72 10.79
N ALA A 519 26.51 -39.26 11.92
CA ALA A 519 27.87 -39.60 12.31
C ALA A 519 28.02 -41.13 12.32
N TYR A 520 28.93 -41.64 11.48
CA TYR A 520 29.23 -43.06 11.43
C TYR A 520 29.91 -43.45 12.75
N GLU A 521 29.13 -43.94 13.71
CA GLU A 521 29.65 -44.65 14.87
C GLU A 521 30.34 -45.91 14.36
N ALA A 522 31.67 -45.86 14.30
CA ALA A 522 32.47 -47.02 13.97
C ALA A 522 32.16 -48.14 14.99
N PRO A 523 31.89 -49.38 14.55
CA PRO A 523 31.51 -50.45 15.46
C PRO A 523 32.61 -50.70 16.49
N SER A 524 32.23 -50.60 17.76
CA SER A 524 33.10 -50.83 18.90
C SER A 524 33.73 -52.22 18.84
N SER A 525 35.04 -52.29 18.60
CA SER A 525 35.82 -53.51 18.62
C SER A 525 36.05 -54.01 20.05
N ALA A 526 35.08 -54.74 20.61
CA ALA A 526 35.24 -55.46 21.86
C ALA A 526 34.26 -56.65 21.97
N GLU A 527 34.74 -57.85 21.61
CA GLU A 527 34.57 -59.07 22.42
C GLU A 527 35.36 -60.24 21.79
N GLU A 528 36.53 -60.53 22.36
CA GLU A 528 37.25 -61.80 22.13
C GLU A 528 36.70 -62.88 23.05
N ALA A 529 36.18 -63.99 22.50
CA ALA A 529 35.98 -65.23 23.25
C ALA A 529 35.97 -66.48 22.34
N THR A 530 37.18 -67.00 22.07
CA THR A 530 37.52 -68.43 21.97
C THR A 530 36.53 -69.42 21.31
N ALA A 531 36.90 -69.93 20.13
CA ALA A 531 36.58 -71.29 19.70
C ALA A 531 37.78 -71.89 18.94
N GLU A 532 38.11 -73.15 19.22
CA GLU A 532 39.35 -73.81 18.77
C GLU A 532 39.31 -74.16 17.27
N GLN A 533 40.40 -73.88 16.55
CA GLN A 533 40.60 -74.38 15.19
C GLN A 533 41.38 -75.69 15.19
N THR A 534 40.83 -76.72 14.54
CA THR A 534 41.58 -77.91 14.12
C THR A 534 41.73 -77.87 12.59
N TYR A 535 42.94 -78.14 12.09
CA TYR A 535 43.29 -78.20 10.67
C TYR A 535 42.48 -79.27 9.89
N VAL A 536 42.25 -79.06 8.59
CA VAL A 536 42.79 -79.84 7.44
C VAL A 536 42.71 -78.96 6.15
N GLU A 537 43.59 -79.22 5.18
CA GLU A 537 43.68 -78.70 3.80
C GLU A 537 42.43 -79.13 2.94
N ASP A 538 42.22 -78.85 1.64
CA ASP A 538 43.15 -78.61 0.53
C ASP A 538 42.45 -78.13 -0.78
N VAL A 539 43.26 -77.70 -1.76
CA VAL A 539 43.07 -77.72 -3.24
C VAL A 539 42.07 -76.78 -3.99
N SER A 540 42.61 -76.27 -5.11
CA SER A 540 42.09 -75.41 -6.22
C SER A 540 40.99 -76.03 -7.13
N VAL A 541 40.42 -75.35 -8.15
CA VAL A 541 40.96 -75.21 -9.53
C VAL A 541 40.02 -74.34 -10.43
N GLN A 542 40.60 -73.45 -11.26
CA GLN A 542 40.29 -72.92 -12.64
C GLN A 542 38.82 -72.72 -13.12
N GLU A 543 38.44 -71.54 -13.64
CA GLU A 543 38.59 -71.02 -15.03
C GLU A 543 37.92 -71.88 -16.13
N GLU A 544 36.95 -71.31 -16.87
CA GLU A 544 37.13 -70.87 -18.27
C GLU A 544 35.91 -70.11 -18.83
N GLU A 545 36.13 -69.37 -19.92
CA GLU A 545 35.15 -68.56 -20.66
C GLU A 545 34.34 -69.42 -21.66
N ILE A 546 33.28 -68.87 -22.27
CA ILE A 546 33.26 -68.55 -23.72
C ILE A 546 31.90 -67.98 -24.18
N ASP A 547 32.05 -66.93 -24.97
CA ASP A 547 31.13 -66.21 -25.85
C ASP A 547 30.11 -67.02 -26.69
N SER A 548 29.03 -66.34 -27.08
CA SER A 548 28.52 -66.22 -28.47
C SER A 548 26.98 -66.20 -28.61
N SER A 549 26.53 -65.12 -29.25
CA SER A 549 25.20 -64.90 -29.86
C SER A 549 25.13 -65.65 -31.23
N PRO A 550 24.17 -65.48 -32.18
CA PRO A 550 23.10 -64.46 -32.26
C PRO A 550 21.75 -64.88 -32.92
N ALA A 551 20.96 -63.85 -33.26
CA ALA A 551 20.00 -63.75 -34.38
C ALA A 551 18.60 -64.37 -34.14
N GLU A 552 17.54 -63.53 -34.19
CA GLU A 552 16.62 -63.36 -35.34
C GLU A 552 15.48 -64.42 -35.37
N SER A 553 14.22 -64.15 -35.75
CA SER A 553 13.57 -62.90 -36.20
C SER A 553 12.03 -63.07 -36.29
N VAL A 554 11.29 -61.95 -36.17
CA VAL A 554 10.12 -61.58 -37.01
C VAL A 554 8.78 -62.35 -36.88
N SER A 555 7.78 -61.62 -36.32
CA SER A 555 6.33 -61.65 -36.66
C SER A 555 5.56 -62.97 -36.41
N SER A 556 4.23 -63.08 -36.51
CA SER A 556 3.15 -62.13 -36.85
C SER A 556 1.90 -62.55 -36.04
N ASP A 557 1.28 -61.65 -35.28
CA ASP A 557 0.07 -60.90 -35.67
C ASP A 557 -1.28 -61.67 -35.56
N SER A 558 -2.23 -60.97 -34.93
CA SER A 558 -3.69 -61.06 -35.10
C SER A 558 -4.53 -62.23 -34.51
N LYS A 559 -5.37 -61.82 -33.54
CA LYS A 559 -6.83 -62.09 -33.42
C LYS A 559 -7.35 -63.41 -32.82
N GLU A 560 -7.84 -63.28 -31.57
CA GLU A 560 -9.27 -63.33 -31.18
C GLU A 560 -10.32 -63.82 -32.22
N PRO A 561 -11.48 -64.44 -31.84
CA PRO A 561 -12.25 -64.05 -30.64
C PRO A 561 -13.11 -65.12 -29.87
N ILE A 562 -13.45 -64.75 -28.62
CA ILE A 562 -14.78 -64.86 -27.95
C ILE A 562 -15.39 -66.22 -27.52
N ALA A 563 -15.60 -66.31 -26.18
CA ALA A 563 -16.67 -66.96 -25.39
C ALA A 563 -16.96 -68.47 -25.45
N SER A 564 -16.90 -69.12 -24.28
CA SER A 564 -18.10 -69.40 -23.46
C SER A 564 -17.74 -69.87 -22.03
N ALA A 565 -18.65 -69.71 -21.07
CA ALA A 565 -18.52 -70.11 -19.67
C ALA A 565 -19.89 -70.61 -19.13
N PRO A 566 -19.99 -71.24 -17.94
CA PRO A 566 -19.01 -72.08 -17.22
C PRO A 566 -19.53 -73.55 -17.28
N PRO A 567 -19.98 -74.34 -16.24
CA PRO A 567 -20.06 -74.18 -14.77
C PRO A 567 -19.29 -75.25 -13.94
N SER A 568 -19.49 -75.19 -12.61
CA SER A 568 -19.36 -76.24 -11.57
C SER A 568 -18.01 -76.90 -11.26
N ASP A 569 -17.49 -76.49 -10.08
CA ASP A 569 -17.16 -77.31 -8.92
C ASP A 569 -16.12 -78.44 -9.06
N GLU A 570 -14.92 -78.22 -8.46
CA GLU A 570 -14.47 -79.00 -7.28
C GLU A 570 -13.27 -78.31 -6.60
N GLU A 571 -13.27 -78.27 -5.27
CA GLU A 571 -12.18 -77.69 -4.46
C GLU A 571 -11.01 -78.68 -4.34
N THR A 572 -9.76 -78.22 -4.52
CA THR A 572 -8.59 -78.88 -3.90
C THR A 572 -7.45 -77.89 -3.63
N HIS A 573 -6.71 -78.16 -2.55
CA HIS A 573 -5.77 -77.23 -1.92
C HIS A 573 -4.52 -76.88 -2.75
N VAL A 574 -4.27 -75.56 -2.82
CA VAL A 574 -2.99 -74.86 -2.53
C VAL A 574 -1.70 -75.71 -2.54
N GLU A 575 -0.88 -75.47 -3.56
CA GLU A 575 0.59 -75.43 -3.45
C GLU A 575 1.07 -74.09 -4.05
N GLU A 576 1.75 -73.26 -3.26
CA GLU A 576 2.36 -72.00 -3.72
C GLU A 576 3.77 -72.27 -4.27
N PRO A 577 4.09 -71.93 -5.53
CA PRO A 577 5.47 -71.81 -5.99
C PRO A 577 6.02 -70.42 -5.64
N LEU A 578 7.21 -70.37 -5.02
CA LEU A 578 7.89 -69.10 -4.73
C LEU A 578 8.23 -68.34 -6.03
N SER A 579 7.56 -67.21 -6.28
CA SER A 579 8.02 -66.22 -7.24
C SER A 579 8.93 -65.20 -6.54
N THR A 580 10.24 -65.31 -6.78
CA THR A 580 11.19 -64.23 -6.47
C THR A 580 11.00 -63.09 -7.46
N GLU A 581 10.00 -62.23 -7.22
CA GLU A 581 9.94 -60.92 -7.85
C GLU A 581 10.99 -60.02 -7.19
N ALA A 582 12.06 -59.73 -7.93
CA ALA A 582 12.98 -58.67 -7.55
C ALA A 582 12.28 -57.33 -7.79
N GLU A 583 11.81 -56.69 -6.71
CA GLU A 583 11.33 -55.30 -6.77
C GLU A 583 12.43 -54.42 -7.38
N VAL A 584 12.21 -53.99 -8.63
CA VAL A 584 12.99 -52.91 -9.23
C VAL A 584 12.57 -51.64 -8.52
N ARG A 585 13.24 -51.36 -7.40
CA ARG A 585 13.05 -50.15 -6.61
C ARG A 585 13.32 -48.95 -7.50
N GLU A 586 12.27 -48.21 -7.85
CA GLU A 586 12.43 -46.92 -8.54
C GLU A 586 13.41 -46.07 -7.70
N PRO A 587 14.34 -45.32 -8.34
CA PRO A 587 15.24 -44.46 -7.60
C PRO A 587 14.40 -43.40 -6.88
N GLU A 588 14.29 -43.53 -5.56
CA GLU A 588 13.68 -42.51 -4.69
C GLU A 588 14.33 -41.16 -5.04
N LEU A 589 13.51 -40.23 -5.54
CA LEU A 589 13.95 -38.87 -5.81
C LEU A 589 14.61 -38.34 -4.53
N PRO A 590 15.80 -37.72 -4.61
CA PRO A 590 16.46 -37.21 -3.42
C PRO A 590 15.51 -36.27 -2.67
N PRO A 591 15.46 -36.32 -1.34
CA PRO A 591 14.59 -35.43 -0.57
C PRO A 591 14.91 -33.97 -0.94
N PRO A 592 13.90 -33.09 -1.02
CA PRO A 592 14.13 -31.70 -1.40
C PRO A 592 15.15 -31.05 -0.46
N PRO A 593 16.02 -30.16 -0.97
CA PRO A 593 17.05 -29.53 -0.16
C PRO A 593 16.42 -28.77 1.00
N ARG A 594 16.98 -28.94 2.22
CA ARG A 594 16.53 -28.20 3.38
C ARG A 594 16.98 -26.75 3.25
N LEU A 595 16.07 -25.80 3.38
CA LEU A 595 16.41 -24.39 3.29
C LEU A 595 16.77 -23.81 4.66
N ALA A 596 17.70 -22.86 4.69
CA ALA A 596 17.98 -22.07 5.87
C ALA A 596 16.75 -21.27 6.30
N SER A 597 16.34 -21.41 7.57
CA SER A 597 15.18 -20.70 8.13
C SER A 597 15.44 -19.23 8.46
N ALA A 598 16.67 -18.74 8.24
CA ALA A 598 17.05 -17.35 8.45
C ALA A 598 17.96 -16.84 7.34
N ILE A 599 17.85 -15.54 7.05
CA ILE A 599 18.78 -14.77 6.22
C ILE A 599 19.28 -13.59 7.06
N ARG A 600 20.60 -13.43 7.15
CA ARG A 600 21.26 -12.23 7.66
C ARG A 600 21.81 -11.42 6.51
N TRP A 601 21.74 -10.11 6.66
CA TRP A 601 22.17 -9.17 5.63
C TRP A 601 22.70 -7.88 6.25
N ALA A 602 23.51 -7.13 5.50
CA ALA A 602 24.02 -5.84 5.92
C ALA A 602 24.18 -4.88 4.74
N PHE A 603 23.79 -3.62 4.95
CA PHE A 603 24.18 -2.48 4.12
C PHE A 603 25.23 -1.69 4.91
N THR A 604 26.47 -1.73 4.44
CA THR A 604 27.60 -0.98 5.02
C THR A 604 28.08 0.08 4.04
N ARG A 605 28.07 1.36 4.43
CA ARG A 605 28.71 2.43 3.67
C ARG A 605 30.23 2.17 3.63
N LEU A 606 30.82 2.36 2.46
CA LEU A 606 32.26 2.36 2.29
C LEU A 606 32.77 3.79 2.51
N ASP A 607 33.78 3.94 3.35
CA ASP A 607 34.55 5.19 3.45
C ASP A 607 35.56 5.22 2.28
N GLU A 608 35.65 6.35 1.57
CA GLU A 608 36.61 6.59 0.47
C GLU A 608 38.06 6.81 0.95
#